data_AF-A0A269TEK6-F1
#
_entry.id   AF-A0A269TEK6-F1
#
_cell.length_a   1.000
_cell.length_b   1.000
_cell.length_c   1.000
_cell.angle_alpha   90.00
_cell.angle_beta   90.00
_cell.angle_gamma   90.00
#
_symmetry.space_group_name_H-M   'P 1'
#
loop_
_entity.id
_entity.type
_entity.pdbx_description
1 polymer ?
#
loop_
_entity_poly.entity_id
_entity_poly.type
_entity_poly.pdbx_seq_one_letter_code
_entity_poly.pdbx_strand_id
1 'polypeptide(L)' 'MKKELIGSIDRITEQTACIILNDDEHQLQIPLELLPDGADEGMAFTITIERNEEEEKRLAEEIAALKESLSQ' A
#
# COMPACT_ATOMS: atom_id res chain seq x y z
N MET A 1 8.51 11.83 3.93
CA MET A 1 7.99 12.57 2.74
C MET A 1 6.72 11.88 2.29
N LYS A 2 5.62 12.63 2.19
CA LYS A 2 4.32 12.11 1.73
C LYS A 2 4.23 12.26 0.21
N LYS A 3 3.83 11.20 -0.50
CA LYS A 3 3.46 11.26 -1.92
C LYS A 3 1.99 10.87 -2.05
N GLU A 4 1.24 11.68 -2.78
CA GLU A 4 -0.16 11.42 -3.11
C GLU A 4 -0.23 11.13 -4.60
N LEU A 5 -0.78 9.97 -4.93
CA LEU A 5 -1.01 9.50 -6.28
C LEU A 5 -2.53 9.41 -6.49
N ILE A 6 -2.99 9.78 -7.68
CA ILE A 6 -4.39 9.63 -8.04
C ILE A 6 -4.41 8.59 -9.14
N GLY A 7 -5.36 7.65 -9.09
CA GLY A 7 -5.52 6.69 -10.17
C GLY A 7 -6.96 6.27 -10.31
N SER A 8 -7.29 5.62 -11.42
CA SER A 8 -8.61 5.05 -11.68
C SER A 8 -8.52 3.55 -11.85
N ILE A 9 -9.51 2.82 -11.35
CA ILE A 9 -9.62 1.38 -11.62
C ILE A 9 -9.93 1.19 -13.11
N ASP A 10 -8.97 0.63 -13.85
CA ASP A 10 -9.13 0.26 -15.26
C ASP A 10 -9.93 -1.03 -15.40
N ARG A 11 -9.60 -2.02 -14.58
CA ARG A 11 -10.27 -3.33 -14.57
C ARG A 11 -10.16 -4.01 -13.22
N ILE A 12 -11.17 -4.80 -12.88
CA ILE A 12 -11.19 -5.69 -11.73
C ILE A 12 -11.18 -7.13 -12.25
N THR A 13 -10.21 -7.91 -11.78
CA THR A 13 -10.15 -9.35 -12.01
C THR A 13 -10.63 -10.10 -10.76
N GLU A 14 -10.63 -11.43 -10.78
CA GLU A 14 -11.23 -12.25 -9.70
C GLU A 14 -10.70 -11.94 -8.28
N GLN A 15 -9.44 -11.48 -8.15
CA GLN A 15 -8.84 -11.20 -6.84
C GLN A 15 -8.08 -9.86 -6.76
N THR A 16 -7.87 -9.19 -7.89
CA THR A 16 -7.05 -7.97 -7.94
C THR A 16 -7.68 -6.92 -8.82
N ALA A 17 -7.57 -5.66 -8.41
CA ALA A 17 -7.88 -4.50 -9.21
C ALA A 17 -6.61 -3.91 -9.83
N CYS A 18 -6.72 -3.48 -11.08
CA CYS A 18 -5.69 -2.72 -11.77
C CYS A 18 -6.06 -1.24 -11.74
N ILE A 19 -5.23 -0.44 -11.07
CA ILE A 19 -5.37 1.02 -10.99
C ILE A 19 -4.35 1.65 -11.93
N ILE A 20 -4.81 2.44 -12.90
CA ILE A 20 -3.95 3.28 -13.73
C ILE A 20 -3.73 4.60 -13.00
N LEU A 21 -2.48 4.95 -12.75
CA LEU A 21 -2.13 6.23 -12.10
C LEU A 21 -2.25 7.39 -13.09
N ASN A 22 -2.46 8.60 -12.57
CA ASN A 22 -2.68 9.83 -13.33
C ASN A 22 -1.46 10.31 -14.12
N ASP A 23 -0.32 9.64 -13.97
CA ASP A 23 0.86 9.85 -14.82
C ASP A 23 0.80 9.04 -16.13
N ASP A 24 -0.23 8.21 -16.32
CA ASP A 24 -0.45 7.34 -17.50
C ASP A 24 0.70 6.36 -17.82
N GLU A 25 1.78 6.34 -17.04
CA GLU A 25 2.93 5.46 -17.20
C GLU A 25 2.89 4.29 -16.22
N HIS A 26 2.31 4.48 -15.03
CA HIS A 26 2.33 3.50 -13.96
C HIS A 26 0.98 2.83 -13.73
N GLN A 27 1.04 1.51 -13.53
CA GLN A 27 -0.10 0.67 -13.16
C GLN A 27 0.15 0.03 -11.79
N LEU A 28 -0.85 0.08 -10.93
CA LEU A 28 -0.80 -0.50 -9.60
C LEU A 28 -1.81 -1.64 -9.49
N GLN A 29 -1.33 -2.84 -9.17
CA GLN A 29 -2.19 -3.99 -8.91
C GLN A 29 -2.36 -4.14 -7.40
N ILE A 30 -3.60 -4.03 -6.93
CA ILE A 30 -3.95 -4.15 -5.51
C ILE A 30 -4.97 -5.29 -5.35
N PRO A 31 -4.80 -6.19 -4.37
CA PRO A 31 -5.82 -7.16 -3.99
C PRO A 31 -7.15 -6.50 -3.65
N LEU A 32 -8.26 -7.08 -4.10
CA LEU A 32 -9.61 -6.56 -3.82
C LEU A 32 -9.89 -6.39 -2.33
N GLU A 33 -9.31 -7.26 -1.49
CA GLU A 33 -9.43 -7.22 -0.03
C GLU A 33 -8.86 -5.94 0.60
N LEU A 34 -7.97 -5.23 -0.11
CA LEU A 34 -7.37 -3.97 0.33
C LEU A 34 -8.09 -2.74 -0.24
N LEU A 35 -9.02 -2.93 -1.17
CA LEU A 35 -9.86 -1.86 -1.68
C LEU A 35 -11.01 -1.57 -0.71
N PRO A 36 -11.49 -0.32 -0.66
CA PRO A 36 -12.65 0.00 0.17
C PRO A 36 -13.93 -0.64 -0.39
N ASP A 37 -14.90 -0.85 0.50
CA ASP A 37 -16.20 -1.38 0.14
C ASP A 37 -16.88 -0.54 -0.95
N GLY A 38 -17.37 -1.20 -1.99
CA GLY A 38 -18.02 -0.55 -3.12
C GLY A 38 -17.07 -0.01 -4.18
N ALA A 39 -15.78 -0.36 -4.14
CA ALA A 39 -14.85 -0.10 -5.24
C ALA A 39 -15.29 -0.85 -6.51
N ASP A 40 -15.40 -0.12 -7.62
CA ASP A 40 -15.84 -0.64 -8.91
C ASP A 40 -14.99 -0.07 -10.07
N GLU A 41 -15.09 -0.71 -11.24
CA GLU A 41 -14.40 -0.27 -12.45
C GLU A 41 -14.78 1.18 -12.84
N GLY A 42 -13.80 1.98 -13.24
CA GLY A 42 -13.99 3.38 -13.58
C GLY A 42 -14.03 4.35 -12.40
N MET A 43 -13.95 3.86 -11.16
CA MET A 43 -13.84 4.72 -9.98
C MET A 43 -12.41 5.25 -9.79
N ALA A 44 -12.29 6.50 -9.35
CA ALA A 44 -11.01 7.11 -9.01
C ALA A 44 -10.67 6.93 -7.52
N PHE A 45 -9.40 6.63 -7.25
CA PHE A 45 -8.85 6.41 -5.92
C PHE A 45 -7.65 7.34 -5.69
N THR A 46 -7.51 7.75 -4.43
CA THR A 46 -6.32 8.45 -3.95
C THR A 46 -5.46 7.47 -3.18
N ILE A 47 -4.25 7.24 -3.67
CA ILE A 47 -3.25 6.38 -3.04
C ILE A 47 -2.24 7.28 -2.35
N THR A 48 -2.13 7.15 -1.03
CA THR A 48 -1.15 7.89 -0.24
C THR A 48 0.00 6.96 0.13
N ILE A 49 1.22 7.30 -0.31
CA ILE A 49 2.44 6.60 0.09
C ILE A 49 3.18 7.49 1.07
N GLU A 50 3.33 6.98 2.29
CA GLU A 50 4.04 7.66 3.37
C GLU A 50 5.00 6.69 4.05
N ARG A 51 6.19 7.21 4.40
CA ARG A 51 7.16 6.48 5.21
C ARG A 51 6.74 6.56 6.67
N ASN A 52 6.50 5.42 7.30
CA ASN A 52 6.17 5.33 8.71
C ASN A 52 7.42 5.11 9.57
N GLU A 53 8.06 6.22 9.94
CA GLU A 53 9.29 6.19 10.75
C GLU A 53 9.06 5.70 12.18
N GLU A 54 7.83 5.82 12.68
CA GLU A 54 7.45 5.37 14.03
C GLU A 54 7.42 3.85 14.11
N GLU A 55 6.80 3.18 13.14
CA GLU A 55 6.82 1.72 13.02
C GLU A 55 8.22 1.18 12.70
N GLU A 56 9.01 1.89 11.89
CA GLU A 56 10.42 1.52 11.66
C GLU A 56 11.21 1.49 12.98
N LYS A 57 11.00 2.47 13.85
CA LYS A 57 11.63 2.51 15.17
C LYS A 57 11.15 1.36 16.05
N ARG A 58 9.83 1.11 16.10
CA ARG A 58 9.26 0.00 16.88
C ARG A 58 9.82 -1.35 16.44
N LEU A 59 9.85 -1.60 15.13
CA LEU A 59 10.43 -2.82 14.55
C LEU A 59 11.92 -2.95 14.88
N ALA A 60 12.69 -1.86 14.82
CA ALA A 60 14.09 -1.88 15.20
C ALA A 60 14.29 -2.22 16.69
N GLU A 61 13.45 -1.68 17.58
CA GLU A 61 13.45 -1.99 19.01
C GLU A 61 13.05 -3.45 19.28
N GLU A 62 12.03 -3.98 18.60
CA GLU A 62 11.63 -5.39 18.70
C GLU A 62 12.75 -6.33 18.23
N ILE A 63 13.42 -6.01 17.12
CA ILE A 63 14.56 -6.79 16.62
C ILE A 63 15.73 -6.74 17.60
N ALA A 64 16.01 -5.58 18.21
CA ALA A 64 17.05 -5.45 19.22
C ALA A 64 16.75 -6.32 20.45
N ALA A 65 15.51 -6.26 20.96
CA ALA A 65 15.06 -7.07 22.08
C ALA A 65 15.14 -8.58 21.79
N LEU A 66 14.74 -9.00 20.58
CA LEU A 66 14.85 -10.39 20.14
C LEU A 66 16.31 -10.85 20.10
N LYS A 67 17.23 -10.03 19.56
CA LYS A 67 18.67 -10.36 19.51
C LYS A 67 19.28 -10.50 20.90
N GLU A 68 18.88 -9.67 21.85
CA GLU A 68 19.32 -9.80 23.25
C GLU A 68 18.78 -11.09 23.88
N SER A 69 17.53 -11.46 23.61
CA SER A 69 16.93 -12.70 24.12
C SER A 69 17.55 -13.98 23.55
N LEU A 70 18.03 -13.94 22.31
CA LEU A 70 18.71 -15.06 21.63
C LEU A 70 20.19 -15.20 22.01
N SER A 71 20.77 -14.18 22.65
CA SER A 71 22.18 -14.15 23.06
C SER A 71 22.38 -14.56 24.53
N GLN A 72 21.30 -14.95 25.24
CA GLN A 72 21.32 -15.60 26.56
C GLN A 72 21.17 -17.12 26.42
#